data_AF-A0A2S8X184-F1
#
_entry.id   AF-A0A2S8X184-F1
#
_cell.length_a   1.000
_cell.length_b   1.000
_cell.length_c   1.000
_cell.angle_alpha   90.00
_cell.angle_beta   90.00
_cell.angle_gamma   90.00
#
_symmetry.space_group_name_H-M   'P 1'
#
loop_
_entity.id
_entity.type
_entity.pdbx_description
1 polymer ?
#
loop_
_entity_poly.entity_id
_entity_poly.type
_entity_poly.pdbx_seq_one_letter_code
_entity_poly.pdbx_strand_id
1 'polypeptide(L)'
;MNEPKTPNLGLNKIDRSSPSTTYFDLDKYLDQNWEKVDEGVATRDEVEELRQSVNEMDIPDASLTQKGKVQLSSKTNGISEEFAPTEKALNDARLAAQKYTDDKTWQKYKLTQDNGEPTLIAANYDLNTLKATGVYGCQNAVNAPLVSRAWEIRVVRSVSLDSIIQEVTSYTTGTDTQVMKYIRKTQNASANPSTWTAWQLMTPQPNVWGAL
;
A
#
# COMPACT_ATOMS: atom_id res chain seq x y z
N MET A 1 -47.44 58.26 -27.29
CA MET A 1 -47.57 56.82 -27.57
C MET A 1 -46.44 56.13 -26.84
N ASN A 2 -46.70 55.04 -26.12
CA ASN A 2 -45.62 54.20 -25.60
C ASN A 2 -45.13 53.36 -26.78
N GLU A 3 -43.89 53.58 -27.21
CA GLU A 3 -43.25 52.72 -28.21
C GLU A 3 -43.19 51.29 -27.66
N PRO A 4 -43.54 50.26 -28.46
CA PRO A 4 -43.44 48.88 -28.02
C PRO A 4 -41.98 48.54 -27.72
N LYS A 5 -41.73 47.71 -26.70
CA LYS A 5 -40.37 47.33 -26.27
C LYS A 5 -40.19 45.82 -26.20
N THR A 6 -38.94 45.37 -26.31
CA THR A 6 -38.62 43.97 -26.02
C THR A 6 -38.74 43.70 -24.51
N PRO A 7 -39.26 42.52 -24.10
CA PRO A 7 -39.52 42.24 -22.70
C PRO A 7 -38.28 42.12 -21.80
N ASN A 8 -37.18 41.55 -22.29
CA ASN A 8 -36.03 41.20 -21.43
C ASN A 8 -34.95 42.30 -21.38
N LEU A 9 -34.65 42.91 -22.53
CA LEU A 9 -33.63 43.95 -22.74
C LEU A 9 -34.23 45.36 -22.77
N GLY A 10 -35.55 45.50 -22.93
CA GLY A 10 -36.22 46.80 -22.97
C GLY A 10 -35.85 47.65 -24.20
N LEU A 11 -35.45 47.01 -25.30
CA LEU A 11 -35.09 47.69 -26.55
C LEU A 11 -36.34 48.27 -27.22
N ASN A 12 -36.25 49.48 -27.78
CA ASN A 12 -37.38 50.11 -28.47
C ASN A 12 -37.63 49.40 -29.81
N LYS A 13 -38.90 49.10 -30.10
CA LYS A 13 -39.36 48.62 -31.42
C LYS A 13 -39.93 49.79 -32.23
N ILE A 14 -39.98 49.63 -33.53
CA ILE A 14 -40.47 50.68 -34.43
C ILE A 14 -42.00 50.84 -34.26
N ASP A 15 -42.46 52.08 -34.02
CA ASP A 15 -43.89 52.42 -34.03
C ASP A 15 -44.45 52.40 -35.46
N ARG A 16 -45.54 51.65 -35.67
CA ARG A 16 -46.19 51.43 -36.96
C ARG A 16 -47.58 52.04 -37.06
N SER A 17 -47.86 53.03 -36.22
CA SER A 17 -49.15 53.75 -36.17
C SER A 17 -49.47 54.62 -37.40
N SER A 18 -48.58 54.71 -38.41
CA SER A 18 -48.77 55.45 -39.67
C SER A 18 -48.31 54.67 -40.93
N PRO A 19 -48.82 54.98 -42.14
CA PRO A 19 -48.72 54.10 -43.31
C PRO A 19 -47.27 53.90 -43.79
N SER A 20 -46.96 52.65 -44.15
CA SER A 20 -45.65 52.16 -44.57
C SER A 20 -45.28 52.60 -46.00
N THR A 21 -44.27 53.45 -46.14
CA THR A 21 -43.66 53.79 -47.45
C THR A 21 -42.16 53.49 -47.52
N THR A 22 -41.64 52.62 -46.67
CA THR A 22 -40.20 52.35 -46.61
C THR A 22 -39.81 51.14 -47.47
N TYR A 23 -38.89 51.34 -48.42
CA TYR A 23 -38.36 50.31 -49.34
C TYR A 23 -37.55 49.19 -48.64
N PHE A 24 -37.21 49.37 -47.36
CA PHE A 24 -36.46 48.42 -46.55
C PHE A 24 -37.35 47.81 -45.47
N ASP A 25 -37.34 46.47 -45.37
CA ASP A 25 -38.15 45.70 -44.42
C ASP A 25 -37.55 45.75 -43.01
N LEU A 26 -37.83 46.83 -42.29
CA LEU A 26 -37.33 47.06 -40.92
C LEU A 26 -37.93 46.08 -39.90
N ASP A 27 -39.10 45.50 -40.18
CA ASP A 27 -39.68 44.43 -39.36
C ASP A 27 -38.73 43.23 -39.36
N LYS A 28 -38.36 42.77 -40.56
CA LYS A 28 -37.52 41.60 -40.74
C LYS A 28 -36.09 41.80 -40.25
N TYR A 29 -35.51 42.97 -40.51
CA TYR A 29 -34.07 43.20 -40.27
C TYR A 29 -33.74 43.88 -38.93
N LEU A 30 -34.72 44.48 -38.24
CA LEU A 30 -34.51 45.08 -36.92
C LEU A 30 -35.40 44.44 -35.86
N ASP A 31 -36.73 44.61 -35.92
CA ASP A 31 -37.63 44.16 -34.84
C ASP A 31 -37.56 42.63 -34.63
N GLN A 32 -37.64 41.82 -35.69
CA GLN A 32 -37.49 40.36 -35.58
C GLN A 32 -36.10 39.94 -35.08
N ASN A 33 -35.05 40.72 -35.35
CA ASN A 33 -33.70 40.44 -34.86
C ASN A 33 -33.55 40.84 -33.39
N TRP A 34 -34.16 41.96 -32.97
CA TRP A 34 -34.24 42.35 -31.56
C TRP A 34 -35.00 41.33 -30.74
N GLU A 35 -36.11 40.80 -31.25
CA GLU A 35 -36.89 39.75 -30.59
C GLU A 35 -36.06 38.47 -30.43
N LYS A 36 -35.35 38.04 -31.48
CA LYS A 36 -34.47 36.86 -31.40
C LYS A 36 -33.34 37.03 -30.39
N VAL A 37 -32.76 38.23 -30.28
CA VAL A 37 -31.72 38.52 -29.30
C VAL A 37 -32.31 38.57 -27.90
N ASP A 38 -33.49 39.18 -27.74
CA ASP A 38 -34.20 39.30 -26.47
C ASP A 38 -34.67 37.95 -25.92
N GLU A 39 -35.22 37.09 -26.79
CA GLU A 39 -35.57 35.70 -26.49
C GLU A 39 -34.37 34.88 -26.02
N GLY A 40 -33.16 35.23 -26.48
CA GLY A 40 -31.91 34.57 -26.08
C GLY A 40 -31.30 35.08 -24.77
N VAL A 41 -31.82 36.16 -24.18
CA VAL A 41 -31.29 36.76 -22.96
C VAL A 41 -32.26 36.55 -21.80
N ALA A 42 -31.73 36.08 -20.66
CA ALA A 42 -32.51 35.93 -19.44
C ALA A 42 -33.03 37.29 -18.93
N THR A 43 -34.22 37.28 -18.36
CA THR A 43 -34.81 38.43 -17.66
C THR A 43 -33.99 38.79 -16.43
N ARG A 44 -34.14 40.03 -15.95
CA ARG A 44 -33.53 40.46 -14.68
C ARG A 44 -34.05 39.66 -13.50
N ASP A 45 -35.32 39.29 -13.53
CA ASP A 45 -35.97 38.55 -12.44
C ASP A 45 -35.40 37.13 -12.36
N GLU A 46 -35.19 36.44 -13.50
CA GLU A 46 -34.53 35.13 -13.54
C GLU A 46 -33.07 35.19 -13.03
N VAL A 47 -32.33 36.25 -13.37
CA VAL A 47 -30.95 36.43 -12.88
C VAL A 47 -30.94 36.69 -11.37
N GLU A 48 -31.92 37.42 -10.84
CA GLU A 48 -32.02 37.69 -9.41
C GLU A 48 -32.44 36.44 -8.63
N GLU A 49 -33.37 35.64 -9.15
CA GLU A 49 -33.73 34.34 -8.59
C GLU A 49 -32.53 33.38 -8.55
N LEU A 50 -31.73 33.34 -9.63
CA LEU A 50 -30.49 32.57 -9.65
C LEU A 50 -29.48 33.06 -8.61
N ARG A 51 -29.32 34.37 -8.45
CA ARG A 51 -28.43 34.93 -7.42
C ARG A 51 -28.88 34.56 -6.02
N GLN A 52 -30.18 34.61 -5.76
CA GLN A 52 -30.76 34.20 -4.48
C GLN A 52 -30.52 32.71 -4.23
N SER A 53 -30.82 31.85 -5.20
CA SER A 53 -30.58 30.40 -5.05
C SER A 53 -29.11 30.03 -4.81
N VAL A 54 -28.16 30.74 -5.44
CA VAL A 54 -26.72 30.54 -5.20
C VAL A 54 -26.32 31.04 -3.81
N ASN A 55 -26.86 32.17 -3.37
CA ASN A 55 -26.57 32.71 -2.02
C ASN A 55 -27.16 31.83 -0.90
N GLU A 56 -28.28 31.17 -1.16
CA GLU A 56 -28.94 30.24 -0.23
C GLU A 56 -28.35 28.82 -0.27
N MET A 57 -27.43 28.55 -1.20
CA MET A 57 -26.83 27.23 -1.34
C MET A 57 -25.92 26.90 -0.15
N ASP A 58 -26.45 26.17 0.83
CA ASP A 58 -25.70 25.70 1.99
C ASP A 58 -25.02 24.35 1.69
N ILE A 59 -23.68 24.33 1.83
CA ILE A 59 -22.90 23.09 1.79
C ILE A 59 -22.68 22.66 3.24
N PRO A 60 -23.30 21.56 3.70
CA PRO A 60 -23.18 21.10 5.07
C PRO A 60 -21.76 20.65 5.39
N ASP A 61 -21.44 20.55 6.68
CA ASP A 61 -20.20 19.90 7.12
C ASP A 61 -20.26 18.39 6.86
N ALA A 62 -19.12 17.78 6.56
CA ALA A 62 -19.09 16.34 6.32
C ALA A 62 -19.22 15.57 7.65
N SER A 63 -19.83 14.39 7.56
CA SER A 63 -19.89 13.40 8.62
C SER A 63 -19.64 12.00 8.03
N LEU A 64 -19.67 10.97 8.88
CA LEU A 64 -19.51 9.58 8.43
C LEU A 64 -20.63 9.11 7.48
N THR A 65 -21.76 9.81 7.45
CA THR A 65 -22.94 9.46 6.64
C THR A 65 -23.39 10.58 5.70
N GLN A 66 -22.88 11.80 5.86
CA GLN A 66 -23.21 12.96 5.05
C GLN A 66 -21.97 13.53 4.39
N LYS A 67 -21.98 13.67 3.06
CA LYS A 67 -20.91 14.38 2.35
C LYS A 67 -21.02 15.88 2.64
N GLY A 68 -19.88 16.55 2.75
CA GLY A 68 -19.83 17.98 3.08
C GLY A 68 -18.42 18.56 3.03
N LYS A 69 -18.26 19.77 3.54
CA LYS A 69 -16.95 20.45 3.71
C LYS A 69 -16.29 20.02 5.03
N VAL A 70 -14.95 20.03 5.06
CA VAL A 70 -14.14 19.68 6.25
C VAL A 70 -12.93 20.58 6.33
N GLN A 71 -12.53 20.99 7.54
CA GLN A 71 -11.27 21.70 7.76
C GLN A 71 -10.09 20.73 7.92
N LEU A 72 -8.93 21.13 7.40
CA LEU A 72 -7.73 20.30 7.46
C LEU A 72 -6.84 20.67 8.65
N SER A 73 -6.22 19.65 9.27
CA SER A 73 -5.28 19.82 10.37
C SER A 73 -3.96 19.09 10.10
N SER A 74 -2.85 19.74 10.48
CA SER A 74 -1.51 19.14 10.40
C SER A 74 -0.99 18.60 11.74
N LYS A 75 -1.84 18.50 12.76
CA LYS A 75 -1.47 17.91 14.06
C LYS A 75 -1.36 16.38 13.94
N THR A 76 -0.31 15.79 14.50
CA THR A 76 -0.12 14.32 14.54
C THR A 76 -0.52 13.69 15.88
N ASN A 77 -0.95 14.51 16.84
CA ASN A 77 -1.37 14.12 18.18
C ASN A 77 -2.74 14.72 18.57
N GLY A 78 -3.53 15.14 17.58
CA GLY A 78 -4.86 15.68 17.82
C GLY A 78 -5.86 14.59 18.20
N ILE A 79 -6.86 14.96 19.01
CA ILE A 79 -8.01 14.11 19.37
C ILE A 79 -9.32 14.61 18.76
N SER A 80 -9.25 15.61 17.87
CA SER A 80 -10.45 16.19 17.24
C SER A 80 -11.06 15.23 16.25
N GLU A 81 -12.39 15.13 16.27
CA GLU A 81 -13.20 14.40 15.28
C GLU A 81 -13.74 15.32 14.17
N GLU A 82 -13.49 16.64 14.25
CA GLU A 82 -14.01 17.64 13.30
C GLU A 82 -13.05 17.95 12.13
N PHE A 83 -11.78 17.55 12.24
CA PHE A 83 -10.75 17.88 11.25
C PHE A 83 -10.27 16.64 10.48
N ALA A 84 -10.05 16.80 9.18
CA ALA A 84 -9.34 15.79 8.39
C ALA A 84 -7.82 16.02 8.47
N PRO A 85 -7.00 14.95 8.53
CA PRO A 85 -5.55 15.08 8.51
C PRO A 85 -5.05 15.52 7.12
N THR A 86 -4.04 16.40 7.08
CA THR A 86 -3.31 16.69 5.83
C THR A 86 -2.40 15.51 5.44
N GLU A 87 -2.03 15.43 4.16
CA GLU A 87 -1.04 14.44 3.68
C GLU A 87 0.28 14.54 4.46
N LYS A 88 0.67 15.75 4.85
CA LYS A 88 1.82 15.99 5.71
C LYS A 88 1.68 15.29 7.06
N ALA A 89 0.56 15.48 7.77
CA ALA A 89 0.34 14.84 9.07
C ALA A 89 0.33 13.31 8.95
N LEU A 90 -0.27 12.78 7.89
CA LEU A 90 -0.27 11.34 7.62
C LEU A 90 1.16 10.80 7.39
N ASN A 91 1.96 11.51 6.58
CA ASN A 91 3.33 11.12 6.32
C ASN A 91 4.22 11.23 7.57
N ASP A 92 4.06 12.29 8.37
CA ASP A 92 4.80 12.47 9.62
C ASP A 92 4.49 11.35 10.63
N ALA A 93 3.21 10.97 10.78
CA ALA A 93 2.81 9.84 11.62
C ALA A 93 3.39 8.51 11.12
N ARG A 94 3.36 8.27 9.80
CA ARG A 94 3.97 7.09 9.16
C ARG A 94 5.48 7.02 9.43
N LEU A 95 6.19 8.14 9.28
CA LEU A 95 7.62 8.22 9.54
C LEU A 95 7.96 7.98 11.02
N ALA A 96 7.15 8.52 11.94
CA ALA A 96 7.33 8.27 13.37
C ALA A 96 7.14 6.78 13.73
N ALA A 97 6.13 6.11 13.16
CA ALA A 97 5.91 4.68 13.36
C ALA A 97 7.03 3.81 12.77
N GLN A 98 7.53 4.18 11.58
CA GLN A 98 8.69 3.54 10.96
C GLN A 98 9.93 3.69 11.85
N LYS A 99 10.24 4.91 12.30
CA LYS A 99 11.37 5.19 13.20
C LYS A 99 11.26 4.39 14.50
N TYR A 100 10.08 4.33 15.11
CA TYR A 100 9.87 3.53 16.32
C TYR A 100 10.27 2.07 16.11
N THR A 101 9.86 1.47 14.98
CA THR A 101 10.17 0.09 14.61
C THR A 101 11.67 -0.10 14.32
N ASP A 102 12.27 0.85 13.62
CA ASP A 102 13.66 0.81 13.20
C ASP A 102 14.65 1.02 14.36
N ASP A 103 14.28 1.85 15.33
CA ASP A 103 15.11 2.15 16.50
C ASP A 103 15.13 1.00 17.53
N LYS A 104 14.17 0.08 17.48
CA LYS A 104 14.20 -1.08 18.37
C LYS A 104 15.38 -1.98 18.02
N THR A 105 16.08 -2.39 19.06
CA THR A 105 17.20 -3.35 19.01
C THR A 105 16.75 -4.81 18.89
N TRP A 106 15.48 -5.04 18.55
CA TRP A 106 14.96 -6.39 18.36
C TRP A 106 15.56 -7.07 17.13
N GLN A 107 15.48 -8.40 17.11
CA GLN A 107 15.89 -9.21 15.97
C GLN A 107 15.03 -8.86 14.75
N LYS A 108 15.61 -8.17 13.76
CA LYS A 108 14.92 -7.77 12.52
C LYS A 108 14.89 -8.87 11.45
N TYR A 109 15.87 -9.77 11.47
CA TYR A 109 15.97 -10.85 10.49
C TYR A 109 15.14 -12.05 10.96
N LYS A 110 14.17 -12.49 10.14
CA LYS A 110 13.29 -13.62 10.45
C LYS A 110 14.09 -14.92 10.54
N LEU A 111 14.03 -15.59 11.69
CA LEU A 111 14.74 -16.85 11.94
C LEU A 111 13.82 -18.08 11.95
N THR A 112 12.52 -17.88 12.22
CA THR A 112 11.50 -18.92 12.38
C THR A 112 10.18 -18.44 11.76
N GLN A 113 9.15 -19.29 11.80
CA GLN A 113 7.76 -18.88 11.55
C GLN A 113 7.19 -18.08 12.74
N ASP A 114 6.08 -17.37 12.49
CA ASP A 114 5.44 -16.51 13.50
C ASP A 114 4.67 -17.33 14.56
N ASN A 115 4.37 -18.60 14.27
CA ASN A 115 3.79 -19.58 15.20
C ASN A 115 4.84 -20.24 16.13
N GLY A 116 6.11 -19.84 16.03
CA GLY A 116 7.21 -20.42 16.81
C GLY A 116 7.85 -21.67 16.23
N GLU A 117 7.37 -22.18 15.09
CA GLU A 117 7.96 -23.35 14.42
C GLU A 117 9.16 -22.97 13.53
N PRO A 118 10.09 -23.91 13.26
CA PRO A 118 11.09 -23.74 12.21
C PRO A 118 10.45 -23.42 10.85
N THR A 119 11.14 -22.67 9.99
CA THR A 119 10.70 -22.47 8.61
C THR A 119 10.72 -23.81 7.85
N LEU A 120 9.56 -24.31 7.44
CA LEU A 120 9.47 -25.56 6.71
C LEU A 120 9.97 -25.37 5.27
N ILE A 121 10.98 -26.16 4.89
CA ILE A 121 11.46 -26.26 3.52
C ILE A 121 10.98 -27.58 2.91
N ALA A 122 10.91 -27.63 1.58
CA ALA A 122 10.37 -28.78 0.85
C ALA A 122 11.09 -30.09 1.23
N ALA A 123 10.38 -31.22 1.16
CA ALA A 123 11.03 -32.52 1.29
C ALA A 123 12.09 -32.71 0.18
N ASN A 124 13.15 -33.46 0.49
CA ASN A 124 14.28 -33.68 -0.43
C ASN A 124 15.05 -32.40 -0.81
N TYR A 125 14.95 -31.33 -0.01
CA TYR A 125 15.73 -30.11 -0.23
C TYR A 125 17.22 -30.36 -0.09
N ASP A 126 18.03 -29.80 -1.00
CA ASP A 126 19.49 -29.89 -0.94
C ASP A 126 20.08 -28.91 0.08
N LEU A 127 20.60 -29.45 1.17
CA LEU A 127 21.21 -28.66 2.24
C LEU A 127 22.45 -27.89 1.81
N ASN A 128 23.10 -28.23 0.69
CA ASN A 128 24.23 -27.45 0.17
C ASN A 128 23.80 -26.08 -0.38
N THR A 129 22.53 -25.95 -0.76
CA THR A 129 21.93 -24.70 -1.27
C THR A 129 21.33 -23.84 -0.16
N LEU A 130 21.10 -24.41 1.04
CA LEU A 130 20.53 -23.72 2.18
C LEU A 130 21.56 -22.79 2.86
N LYS A 131 21.62 -21.54 2.41
CA LYS A 131 22.64 -20.57 2.85
C LYS A 131 22.12 -19.43 3.72
N ALA A 132 20.82 -19.23 3.78
CA ALA A 132 20.20 -18.17 4.59
C ALA A 132 20.27 -18.54 6.08
N THR A 133 20.51 -17.54 6.95
CA THR A 133 20.53 -17.76 8.40
C THR A 133 19.12 -18.07 8.89
N GLY A 134 18.95 -19.02 9.80
CA GLY A 134 17.63 -19.37 10.31
C GLY A 134 17.55 -20.77 10.89
N VAL A 135 16.34 -21.13 11.33
CA VAL A 135 15.98 -22.47 11.80
C VAL A 135 14.95 -23.04 10.84
N TYR A 136 15.24 -24.21 10.29
CA TYR A 136 14.45 -24.84 9.25
C TYR A 136 14.02 -26.25 9.62
N GLY A 137 12.91 -26.72 9.06
CA GLY A 137 12.47 -28.12 9.15
C GLY A 137 12.44 -28.75 7.76
N CYS A 138 13.02 -29.94 7.60
CA CYS A 138 13.03 -30.66 6.32
C CYS A 138 12.87 -32.16 6.51
N GLN A 139 12.09 -32.81 5.64
CA GLN A 139 12.06 -34.26 5.52
C GLN A 139 12.98 -34.74 4.39
N ASN A 140 13.66 -35.86 4.60
CA ASN A 140 14.46 -36.56 3.58
C ASN A 140 15.47 -35.66 2.87
N ALA A 141 16.08 -34.72 3.60
CA ALA A 141 16.97 -33.72 3.03
C ALA A 141 18.13 -34.35 2.25
N VAL A 142 18.45 -33.78 1.08
CA VAL A 142 19.58 -34.19 0.25
C VAL A 142 20.87 -33.57 0.83
N ASN A 143 21.98 -34.30 0.75
CA ASN A 143 23.26 -33.94 1.38
C ASN A 143 23.18 -33.80 2.91
N ALA A 144 22.20 -34.44 3.55
CA ALA A 144 22.14 -34.63 4.99
C ALA A 144 23.10 -35.76 5.46
N PRO A 145 23.43 -35.84 6.76
CA PRO A 145 24.31 -36.88 7.29
C PRO A 145 23.76 -38.30 7.10
N LEU A 146 22.43 -38.45 7.15
CA LEU A 146 21.71 -39.70 7.01
C LEU A 146 20.44 -39.48 6.17
N VAL A 147 20.04 -40.51 5.44
CA VAL A 147 18.85 -40.51 4.58
C VAL A 147 17.57 -40.87 5.35
N SER A 148 16.41 -40.64 4.74
CA SER A 148 15.10 -41.06 5.24
C SER A 148 14.75 -40.54 6.65
N ARG A 149 15.15 -39.31 6.96
CA ARG A 149 14.98 -38.67 8.28
C ARG A 149 14.38 -37.27 8.18
N ALA A 150 13.69 -36.86 9.23
CA ALA A 150 13.30 -35.47 9.43
C ALA A 150 14.37 -34.74 10.24
N TRP A 151 14.69 -33.52 9.85
CA TRP A 151 15.76 -32.71 10.41
C TRP A 151 15.25 -31.33 10.83
N GLU A 152 15.63 -30.90 12.03
CA GLU A 152 15.76 -29.48 12.36
C GLU A 152 17.14 -29.03 11.87
N ILE A 153 17.21 -27.96 11.09
CA ILE A 153 18.44 -27.42 10.54
C ILE A 153 18.63 -26.00 11.07
N ARG A 154 19.76 -25.73 11.71
CA ARG A 154 20.18 -24.39 12.09
C ARG A 154 21.30 -23.93 11.18
N VAL A 155 21.11 -22.76 10.59
CA VAL A 155 22.08 -22.15 9.68
C VAL A 155 22.52 -20.84 10.28
N VAL A 156 23.83 -20.67 10.45
CA VAL A 156 24.44 -19.41 10.89
C VAL A 156 25.45 -18.99 9.85
N ARG A 157 25.21 -17.84 9.21
CA ARG A 157 26.11 -17.26 8.23
C ARG A 157 26.96 -16.16 8.86
N SER A 158 28.28 -16.26 8.70
CA SER A 158 29.19 -15.16 8.93
C SER A 158 29.56 -14.54 7.58
N VAL A 159 29.13 -13.29 7.36
CA VAL A 159 29.47 -12.54 6.14
C VAL A 159 30.94 -12.14 6.13
N SER A 160 31.48 -11.71 7.27
CA SER A 160 32.88 -11.28 7.38
C SER A 160 33.88 -12.40 7.13
N LEU A 161 33.50 -13.64 7.45
CA LEU A 161 34.33 -14.82 7.25
C LEU A 161 33.94 -15.61 5.98
N ASP A 162 32.99 -15.11 5.19
CA ASP A 162 32.32 -15.83 4.09
C ASP A 162 32.11 -17.33 4.38
N SER A 163 31.50 -17.61 5.53
CA SER A 163 31.34 -18.96 6.03
C SER A 163 29.93 -19.20 6.52
N ILE A 164 29.50 -20.46 6.44
CA ILE A 164 28.24 -20.91 6.99
C ILE A 164 28.52 -22.12 7.85
N ILE A 165 27.92 -22.13 9.03
CA ILE A 165 27.80 -23.30 9.89
C ILE A 165 26.39 -23.85 9.72
N GLN A 166 26.29 -25.15 9.48
CA GLN A 166 25.04 -25.88 9.53
C GLN A 166 25.10 -26.88 10.66
N GLU A 167 24.11 -26.82 11.53
CA GLU A 167 23.82 -27.87 12.51
C GLU A 167 22.52 -28.55 12.12
N VAL A 168 22.50 -29.87 12.15
CA VAL A 168 21.26 -30.64 11.94
C VAL A 168 21.01 -31.53 13.13
N THR A 169 19.75 -31.56 13.57
CA THR A 169 19.28 -32.39 14.68
C THR A 169 18.14 -33.26 14.16
N SER A 170 18.26 -34.58 14.30
CA SER A 170 17.22 -35.49 13.83
C SER A 170 16.01 -35.42 14.75
N TYR A 171 14.80 -35.42 14.18
CA TYR A 171 13.61 -35.78 14.94
C TYR A 171 13.58 -37.29 15.17
N THR A 172 13.33 -37.72 16.41
CA THR A 172 13.14 -39.14 16.74
C THR A 172 11.79 -39.61 16.23
N THR A 173 11.74 -40.72 15.49
CA THR A 173 10.50 -41.35 15.05
C THR A 173 10.50 -42.82 15.46
N GLY A 174 9.39 -43.27 16.07
CA GLY A 174 9.11 -44.68 16.34
C GLY A 174 10.22 -45.42 17.10
N THR A 175 11.08 -46.13 16.36
CA THR A 175 12.14 -47.01 16.87
C THR A 175 13.48 -46.31 17.13
N ASP A 176 13.68 -45.10 16.60
CA ASP A 176 14.89 -44.32 16.85
C ASP A 176 14.71 -43.45 18.10
N THR A 177 15.27 -43.94 19.21
CA THR A 177 15.15 -43.28 20.52
C THR A 177 16.23 -42.22 20.75
N GLN A 178 17.20 -42.10 19.84
CA GLN A 178 18.36 -41.24 20.05
C GLN A 178 18.36 -40.03 19.11
N VAL A 179 18.34 -38.84 19.69
CA VAL A 179 18.52 -37.59 18.95
C VAL A 179 19.97 -37.47 18.51
N MET A 180 20.19 -37.53 17.19
CA MET A 180 21.50 -37.35 16.59
C MET A 180 21.69 -35.89 16.15
N LYS A 181 22.78 -35.28 16.61
CA LYS A 181 23.19 -33.95 16.18
C LYS A 181 24.45 -34.04 15.34
N TYR A 182 24.46 -33.35 14.20
CA TYR A 182 25.63 -33.23 13.33
C TYR A 182 25.94 -31.77 13.05
N ILE A 183 27.21 -31.45 12.81
CA ILE A 183 27.68 -30.12 12.40
C ILE A 183 28.56 -30.23 11.17
N ARG A 184 28.47 -29.23 10.29
CA ARG A 184 29.43 -29.00 9.21
C ARG A 184 29.61 -27.52 8.96
N LYS A 185 30.64 -27.17 8.20
CA LYS A 185 30.85 -25.79 7.74
C LYS A 185 31.20 -25.73 6.26
N THR A 186 31.05 -24.56 5.69
CA THR A 186 31.68 -24.21 4.41
C THR A 186 32.58 -23.00 4.61
N GLN A 187 33.76 -23.04 3.98
CA GLN A 187 34.64 -21.89 3.78
C GLN A 187 34.42 -21.47 2.32
N ASN A 188 34.19 -20.18 2.05
CA ASN A 188 33.74 -19.64 0.76
C ASN A 188 32.25 -19.91 0.46
N ALA A 189 31.37 -19.52 1.39
CA ALA A 189 29.93 -19.63 1.25
C ALA A 189 29.37 -18.90 0.01
N SER A 190 30.07 -17.87 -0.48
CA SER A 190 29.71 -17.15 -1.71
C SER A 190 30.00 -17.93 -3.00
N ALA A 191 30.87 -18.94 -2.98
CA ALA A 191 31.23 -19.72 -4.16
C ALA A 191 30.07 -20.59 -4.69
N ASN A 192 30.11 -20.90 -5.99
CA ASN A 192 29.15 -21.81 -6.65
C ASN A 192 29.89 -22.88 -7.48
N PRO A 193 29.93 -24.16 -7.04
CA PRO A 193 29.36 -24.68 -5.80
C PRO A 193 30.21 -24.29 -4.56
N SER A 194 29.57 -24.16 -3.40
CA SER A 194 30.31 -24.00 -2.13
C SER A 194 30.94 -25.33 -1.71
N THR A 195 32.15 -25.28 -1.17
CA THR A 195 32.84 -26.46 -0.64
C THR A 195 32.42 -26.71 0.80
N TRP A 196 31.74 -27.83 1.06
CA TRP A 196 31.29 -28.23 2.39
C TRP A 196 32.25 -29.24 3.02
N THR A 197 32.51 -29.12 4.31
CA THR A 197 33.18 -30.18 5.06
C THR A 197 32.25 -31.38 5.20
N ALA A 198 32.83 -32.56 5.45
CA ALA A 198 32.05 -33.71 5.90
C ALA A 198 31.26 -33.38 7.16
N TRP A 199 30.11 -34.03 7.33
CA TRP A 199 29.33 -33.96 8.56
C TRP A 199 30.08 -34.61 9.72
N GLN A 200 30.12 -33.93 10.85
CA GLN A 200 30.71 -34.42 12.09
C GLN A 200 29.59 -34.73 13.09
N LEU A 201 29.54 -35.97 13.60
CA LEU A 201 28.59 -36.39 14.63
C LEU A 201 28.96 -35.74 15.97
N MET A 202 27.99 -35.09 16.61
CA MET A 202 28.12 -34.43 17.91
C MET A 202 27.45 -35.21 19.03
N THR A 203 26.28 -35.80 18.77
CA THR A 203 25.56 -36.64 19.75
C THR A 203 24.95 -37.89 19.10
N PRO A 204 25.01 -39.05 19.78
CA PRO A 204 25.74 -39.28 21.03
C PRO A 204 27.25 -39.08 20.83
N GLN A 205 27.97 -38.72 21.90
CA GLN A 205 29.42 -38.63 21.81
C GLN A 205 29.95 -39.98 21.28
N PRO A 206 30.94 -39.97 20.36
CA PRO A 206 31.61 -41.20 19.98
C PRO A 206 32.10 -41.89 21.25
N ASN A 207 31.82 -43.19 21.42
CA ASN A 207 32.37 -43.96 22.53
C ASN A 207 33.90 -43.86 22.48
N VAL A 208 34.49 -43.03 23.35
CA VAL A 208 35.95 -42.81 23.45
C VAL A 208 36.66 -43.90 24.25
N TRP A 209 36.02 -45.06 24.45
CA TRP A 209 36.57 -46.19 25.21
C TRP A 209 36.80 -47.37 24.27
N GLY A 210 38.04 -47.54 23.80
CA GLY A 210 38.43 -48.70 22.99
C GLY A 210 39.75 -48.58 22.22
N ALA A 211 40.77 -47.93 22.76
CA ALA A 211 42.15 -48.03 22.27
C ALA A 211 43.11 -48.14 23.47
N LEU A 212 43.15 -49.33 24.06
CA LEU A 212 44.25 -49.87 24.86
C LEU A 212 44.44 -51.33 24.45
#